data_AF-A0A7R9MRG3-F1
#
_entry.id   AF-A0A7R9MRG3-F1
#
_cell.length_a   1.000
_cell.length_b   1.000
_cell.length_c   1.000
_cell.angle_alpha   90.00
_cell.angle_beta   90.00
_cell.angle_gamma   90.00
#
_symmetry.space_group_name_H-M   'P 1'
#
loop_
_entity.id
_entity.type
_entity.pdbx_description
1 polymer ?
#
loop_
_entity_poly.entity_id
_entity_poly.type
_entity_poly.pdbx_seq_one_letter_code
_entity_poly.pdbx_strand_id
1 'polypeptide(L)'
;SRRNAFSYWKDRHICGPKPIPIFGNLLSLSLYTRPLLELEWYKKYGKIYGLYSSAKPMLTVADPALIKQILVTDFNAFRNRPISPGLDGLILTRIRDNNWKRVRAIVSPTFTSGKMRKMYALISHCCEDFLNTLGNNVSNGMNEVELKRLMGAYTMDVIASCAFATKINSYADPNNPFTTNATNISNAPIWKRMLQMTLPTF
;
A
#
# COMPACT_ATOMS: atom_id res chain seq x y z
N SER A 1 -3.03 25.18 -30.24
CA SER A 1 -1.79 24.37 -30.28
C SER A 1 -1.91 23.22 -29.29
N ARG A 2 -2.07 21.97 -29.75
CA ARG A 2 -2.20 20.79 -28.87
C ARG A 2 -0.81 20.47 -28.30
N ARG A 3 -0.52 20.87 -27.05
CA ARG A 3 0.68 20.38 -26.34
C ARG A 3 0.65 18.85 -26.34
N ASN A 4 1.73 18.22 -26.80
CA ASN A 4 1.90 16.78 -26.71
C ASN A 4 1.75 16.37 -25.25
N ALA A 5 0.83 15.44 -24.94
CA ALA A 5 0.49 15.05 -23.56
C ALA A 5 1.71 14.55 -22.75
N PHE A 6 2.81 14.22 -23.42
CA PHE A 6 4.03 13.68 -22.84
C PHE A 6 5.28 14.56 -22.98
N SER A 7 5.14 15.87 -23.29
CA SER A 7 6.31 16.77 -23.38
C SER A 7 6.78 17.35 -22.05
N TYR A 8 5.93 17.35 -21.00
CA TYR A 8 6.16 18.07 -19.74
C TYR A 8 7.56 17.91 -19.13
N TRP A 9 8.08 16.68 -19.05
CA TRP A 9 9.42 16.40 -18.51
C TRP A 9 10.55 16.72 -19.48
N LYS A 10 10.33 16.48 -20.79
CA LYS A 10 11.30 16.82 -21.84
C LYS A 10 11.54 18.34 -21.87
N ASP A 11 10.46 19.12 -21.76
CA ASP A 11 10.48 20.58 -21.74
C ASP A 11 11.19 21.14 -20.49
N ARG A 12 11.43 20.31 -19.47
CA ARG A 12 12.13 20.64 -18.21
C ARG A 12 13.50 19.99 -18.09
N HIS A 13 13.99 19.37 -19.16
CA HIS A 13 15.27 18.64 -19.18
C HIS A 13 15.36 17.53 -18.12
N ILE A 14 14.24 16.89 -17.79
CA ILE A 14 14.18 15.74 -16.88
C ILE A 14 14.09 14.45 -17.71
N CYS A 15 15.08 13.57 -17.51
CA CYS A 15 15.14 12.26 -18.15
C CYS A 15 14.09 11.30 -17.59
N GLY A 16 13.71 10.29 -18.36
CA GLY A 16 12.77 9.25 -17.92
C GLY A 16 12.45 8.24 -19.02
N PRO A 17 11.79 7.13 -18.66
CA PRO A 17 11.36 6.13 -19.63
C PRO A 17 10.30 6.70 -20.59
N LYS A 18 10.41 6.32 -21.87
CA LYS A 18 9.47 6.75 -22.91
C LYS A 18 8.05 6.29 -22.55
N PRO A 19 7.06 7.20 -22.46
CA PRO A 19 5.68 6.83 -22.16
C PRO A 19 5.02 6.14 -23.35
N ILE A 20 4.14 5.19 -23.05
CA ILE A 20 3.28 4.52 -24.02
C ILE A 20 2.05 5.42 -24.26
N PRO A 21 1.57 5.59 -25.52
CA PRO A 21 0.36 6.35 -25.79
C PRO A 21 -0.81 5.93 -24.90
N ILE A 22 -1.61 6.90 -24.43
CA ILE A 22 -2.79 6.74 -23.54
C ILE A 22 -2.43 6.33 -22.10
N PHE A 23 -1.52 5.38 -21.91
CA PHE A 23 -1.23 4.76 -20.59
C PHE A 23 -0.04 5.39 -19.85
N GLY A 24 0.79 6.18 -20.51
CA GLY A 24 2.01 6.71 -19.92
C GLY A 24 2.98 5.56 -19.59
N ASN A 25 3.54 5.55 -18.37
CA ASN A 25 4.39 4.48 -17.87
C ASN A 25 3.65 3.49 -16.95
N LEU A 26 2.33 3.66 -16.73
CA LEU A 26 1.55 2.77 -15.85
C LEU A 26 1.52 1.33 -16.33
N LEU A 27 1.39 1.13 -17.65
CA LEU A 27 1.35 -0.22 -18.22
C LEU A 27 2.63 -0.98 -17.90
N SER A 28 3.79 -0.34 -18.06
CA SER A 28 5.09 -0.92 -17.65
C SER A 28 5.12 -1.20 -16.15
N LEU A 29 4.66 -0.26 -15.31
CA LEU A 29 4.59 -0.45 -13.86
C LEU A 29 3.64 -1.58 -13.41
N SER A 30 2.65 -1.93 -14.23
CA SER A 30 1.69 -3.00 -13.95
C SER A 30 2.10 -4.36 -14.50
N LEU A 31 2.85 -4.40 -15.61
CA LEU A 31 3.28 -5.65 -16.26
C LEU A 31 4.55 -6.23 -15.64
N TYR A 32 5.43 -5.38 -15.10
CA TYR A 32 6.66 -5.80 -14.47
C TYR A 32 6.58 -5.70 -12.95
N THR A 33 7.47 -6.43 -12.26
CA THR A 33 7.66 -6.29 -10.81
C THR A 33 8.17 -4.88 -10.51
N ARG A 34 7.26 -4.01 -10.05
CA ARG A 34 7.51 -2.57 -9.89
C ARG A 34 8.83 -2.21 -9.18
N PRO A 35 9.20 -2.82 -8.04
CA PRO A 35 10.49 -2.51 -7.40
C PRO A 35 11.71 -2.77 -8.28
N LEU A 36 11.70 -3.83 -9.09
CA LEU A 36 12.79 -4.16 -10.01
C LEU A 36 12.87 -3.13 -11.14
N LEU A 37 11.72 -2.76 -11.71
CA LEU A 37 11.65 -1.75 -12.77
C LEU A 37 12.07 -0.36 -12.28
N GLU A 38 11.65 0.04 -11.08
CA GLU A 38 12.08 1.30 -10.45
C GLU A 38 13.59 1.30 -10.19
N LEU A 39 14.18 0.17 -9.80
CA LEU A 39 15.64 0.02 -9.65
C LEU A 39 16.37 0.14 -10.99
N GLU A 40 15.86 -0.47 -12.06
CA GLU A 40 16.43 -0.32 -13.41
C GLU A 40 16.38 1.13 -13.89
N TRP A 41 15.26 1.82 -13.70
CA TRP A 41 15.12 3.23 -14.06
C TRP A 41 16.00 4.13 -13.20
N TYR A 42 16.15 3.84 -11.91
CA TYR A 42 17.10 4.53 -11.05
C TYR A 42 18.54 4.37 -11.57
N LYS A 43 18.96 3.14 -11.92
CA LYS A 43 20.30 2.89 -12.48
C LYS A 43 20.51 3.60 -13.81
N LYS A 44 19.46 3.73 -14.63
CA LYS A 44 19.53 4.30 -15.98
C LYS A 44 19.42 5.83 -16.03
N TYR A 45 18.51 6.42 -15.25
CA TYR A 45 18.17 7.85 -15.30
C TYR A 45 18.66 8.61 -14.06
N GLY A 46 19.17 7.91 -13.05
CA GLY A 46 19.70 8.48 -11.82
C GLY A 46 18.64 8.70 -10.74
N LYS A 47 19.00 9.54 -9.76
CA LYS A 47 18.21 9.79 -8.55
C LYS A 47 16.88 10.52 -8.81
N ILE A 48 16.76 11.21 -9.94
CA ILE A 48 15.57 12.01 -10.28
C ILE A 48 15.19 11.70 -11.72
N TYR A 49 13.96 11.24 -11.93
CA TYR A 49 13.45 10.98 -13.27
C TYR A 49 11.95 11.18 -13.37
N GLY A 50 11.50 11.55 -14.57
CA GLY A 50 10.12 11.82 -14.89
C GLY A 50 9.39 10.58 -15.39
N LEU A 51 8.16 10.42 -14.94
CA LEU A 51 7.21 9.39 -15.37
C LEU A 51 5.88 10.04 -15.74
N TYR A 52 5.01 9.27 -16.39
CA TYR A 52 3.62 9.66 -16.62
C TYR A 52 2.68 8.59 -16.10
N SER A 53 1.70 9.01 -15.29
CA SER A 53 0.53 8.20 -14.95
C SER A 53 -0.64 8.60 -15.84
N SER A 54 -0.92 7.80 -16.87
CA SER A 54 -1.68 8.25 -18.04
C SER A 54 -1.10 9.58 -18.53
N ALA A 55 -1.88 10.65 -18.67
CA ALA A 55 -1.39 11.98 -19.06
C ALA A 55 -0.82 12.84 -17.91
N LYS A 56 -0.85 12.37 -16.66
CA LYS A 56 -0.40 13.14 -15.49
C LYS A 56 1.12 12.96 -15.28
N PRO A 57 1.92 14.03 -15.27
CA PRO A 57 3.35 13.93 -14.97
C PRO A 57 3.57 13.51 -13.51
N MET A 58 4.50 12.58 -13.29
CA MET A 58 4.97 12.11 -11.99
C MET A 58 6.49 12.24 -11.90
N LEU A 59 7.00 12.68 -10.76
CA LEU A 59 8.44 12.77 -10.52
C LEU A 59 8.85 11.69 -9.52
N THR A 60 9.83 10.89 -9.87
CA THR A 60 10.50 10.01 -8.92
C THR A 60 11.70 10.73 -8.33
N VAL A 61 11.82 10.67 -6.99
CA VAL A 61 12.89 11.31 -6.23
C VAL A 61 13.51 10.27 -5.30
N ALA A 62 14.81 10.01 -5.49
CA ALA A 62 15.62 9.11 -4.69
C ALA A 62 16.80 9.84 -4.02
N ASP A 63 16.78 11.17 -3.99
CA ASP A 63 17.74 11.98 -3.25
C ASP A 63 17.24 12.21 -1.80
N PRO A 64 18.01 11.81 -0.76
CA PRO A 64 17.56 11.94 0.63
C PRO A 64 17.25 13.37 1.08
N ALA A 65 17.98 14.37 0.59
CA ALA A 65 17.75 15.76 0.97
C ALA A 65 16.41 16.25 0.39
N LEU A 66 16.14 15.94 -0.88
CA LEU A 66 14.84 16.25 -1.50
C LEU A 66 13.70 15.46 -0.89
N ILE A 67 13.90 14.19 -0.54
CA ILE A 67 12.88 13.38 0.15
C ILE A 67 12.53 14.01 1.50
N LYS A 68 13.53 14.43 2.29
CA LYS A 68 13.31 15.14 3.55
C LYS A 68 12.59 16.47 3.32
N GLN A 69 12.96 17.20 2.28
CA GLN A 69 12.27 18.44 1.92
C GLN A 69 10.79 18.19 1.63
N ILE A 70 10.47 17.24 0.76
CA ILE A 70 9.09 16.94 0.32
C ILE A 70 8.24 16.37 1.46
N LEU A 71 8.77 15.40 2.23
CA LEU A 71 7.99 14.65 3.22
C LEU A 71 7.93 15.32 4.59
N VAL A 72 8.84 16.24 4.91
CA VAL A 72 8.95 16.87 6.23
C VAL A 72 8.87 18.38 6.13
N THR A 73 9.79 19.02 5.43
CA THR A 73 9.94 20.48 5.43
C THR A 73 8.75 21.17 4.75
N ASP A 74 8.43 20.73 3.54
CA ASP A 74 7.36 21.26 2.69
C ASP A 74 6.11 20.37 2.73
N PHE A 75 5.92 19.60 3.82
CA PHE A 75 4.84 18.62 3.94
C PHE A 75 3.45 19.22 3.63
N ASN A 76 3.21 20.47 4.01
CA ASN A 76 1.93 21.14 3.74
C ASN A 76 1.62 21.26 2.24
N ALA A 77 2.62 21.41 1.38
CA ALA A 77 2.46 21.43 -0.08
C ALA A 77 2.23 20.03 -0.65
N PHE A 78 2.78 18.99 -0.02
CA PHE A 78 2.75 17.59 -0.49
C PHE A 78 1.85 16.66 0.34
N ARG A 79 0.92 17.21 1.13
CA ARG A 79 0.14 16.46 2.13
C ARG A 79 -0.78 15.37 1.58
N ASN A 80 -1.18 15.49 0.31
CA ASN A 80 -2.19 14.63 -0.30
C ASN A 80 -1.58 13.53 -1.16
N ARG A 81 -2.12 12.31 -1.04
CA ARG A 81 -1.73 11.17 -1.89
C ARG A 81 -2.46 11.21 -3.25
N PRO A 82 -1.91 10.58 -4.30
CA PRO A 82 -2.60 10.44 -5.58
C PRO A 82 -3.97 9.79 -5.41
N ILE A 83 -4.98 10.34 -6.09
CA ILE A 83 -6.35 9.79 -6.09
C ILE A 83 -6.33 8.51 -6.92
N SER A 84 -6.85 7.43 -6.35
CA SER A 84 -7.19 6.20 -7.07
C SER A 84 -8.67 5.95 -6.88
N PRO A 85 -9.42 5.49 -7.88
CA PRO A 85 -10.86 5.31 -7.74
C PRO A 85 -11.25 4.37 -6.59
N GLY A 86 -12.36 4.69 -5.92
CA GLY A 86 -13.00 3.86 -4.90
C GLY A 86 -12.58 4.20 -3.45
N LEU A 87 -13.44 3.89 -2.47
CA LEU A 87 -13.22 4.16 -1.02
C LEU A 87 -12.72 5.59 -0.69
N ASP A 88 -12.94 6.55 -1.58
CA ASP A 88 -12.46 7.92 -1.44
C ASP A 88 -13.14 8.57 -0.23
N GLY A 89 -12.35 9.20 0.63
CA GLY A 89 -12.84 9.83 1.87
C GLY A 89 -13.20 8.89 3.03
N LEU A 90 -13.15 7.56 2.85
CA LEU A 90 -13.51 6.61 3.92
C LEU A 90 -12.32 6.12 4.74
N ILE A 91 -11.12 6.05 4.14
CA ILE A 91 -9.91 5.53 4.79
C ILE A 91 -8.87 6.64 5.00
N LEU A 92 -8.14 6.60 6.11
CA LEU A 92 -7.13 7.60 6.47
C LEU A 92 -6.10 7.86 5.35
N THR A 93 -5.81 6.86 4.52
CA THR A 93 -4.88 6.97 3.39
C THR A 93 -5.47 7.64 2.15
N ARG A 94 -6.78 7.91 2.10
CA ARG A 94 -7.49 8.57 0.98
C ARG A 94 -8.20 9.86 1.37
N ILE A 95 -8.35 10.16 2.67
CA ILE A 95 -8.85 11.45 3.13
C ILE A 95 -7.80 12.54 2.79
N ARG A 96 -8.27 13.74 2.46
CA ARG A 96 -7.43 14.88 2.03
C ARG A 96 -7.45 16.03 3.04
N ASP A 97 -6.42 16.85 2.97
CA ASP A 97 -6.38 18.19 3.57
C ASP A 97 -6.72 18.23 5.07
N ASN A 98 -7.57 19.17 5.50
CA ASN A 98 -7.93 19.36 6.90
C ASN A 98 -8.71 18.17 7.47
N ASN A 99 -9.50 17.47 6.64
CA ASN A 99 -10.19 16.26 7.06
C ASN A 99 -9.19 15.17 7.43
N TRP A 100 -8.10 15.03 6.66
CA TRP A 100 -7.04 14.08 6.97
C TRP A 100 -6.37 14.44 8.28
N LYS A 101 -6.06 15.72 8.49
CA LYS A 101 -5.46 16.20 9.74
C LYS A 101 -6.37 15.89 10.95
N ARG A 102 -7.68 16.12 10.81
CA ARG A 102 -8.69 15.83 11.83
C ARG A 102 -8.75 14.34 12.15
N VAL A 103 -8.92 13.47 11.16
CA VAL A 103 -9.03 12.02 11.38
C VAL A 103 -7.71 11.45 11.91
N ARG A 104 -6.56 11.92 11.40
CA ARG A 104 -5.25 11.50 11.92
C ARG A 104 -5.07 11.83 13.39
N ALA A 105 -5.52 13.01 13.84
CA ALA A 105 -5.45 13.41 15.24
C ALA A 105 -6.29 12.48 16.15
N ILE A 106 -7.38 11.91 15.64
CA ILE A 106 -8.23 10.96 16.36
C ILE A 106 -7.58 9.56 16.42
N VAL A 107 -6.99 9.08 15.32
CA VAL A 107 -6.46 7.71 15.23
C VAL A 107 -5.06 7.56 15.83
N SER A 108 -4.19 8.58 15.71
CA SER A 108 -2.78 8.47 16.14
C SER A 108 -2.59 8.11 17.63
N PRO A 109 -3.39 8.62 18.58
CA PRO A 109 -3.27 8.27 20.01
C PRO A 109 -3.44 6.77 20.33
N THR A 110 -4.11 6.01 19.46
CA THR A 110 -4.30 4.56 19.61
C THR A 110 -2.98 3.78 19.59
N PHE A 111 -1.94 4.32 18.94
CA PHE A 111 -0.63 3.67 18.78
C PHE A 111 0.46 4.23 19.71
N THR A 112 0.07 4.92 20.79
CA THR A 112 1.02 5.35 21.83
C THR A 112 1.65 4.15 22.55
N SER A 113 2.88 4.30 23.06
CA SER A 113 3.59 3.22 23.76
C SER A 113 2.78 2.62 24.92
N GLY A 114 2.00 3.44 25.63
CA GLY A 114 1.13 2.98 26.70
C GLY A 114 -0.04 2.11 26.22
N LYS A 115 -0.65 2.45 25.07
CA LYS A 115 -1.70 1.63 24.44
C LYS A 115 -1.12 0.36 23.82
N MET A 116 0.03 0.46 23.16
CA MET A 116 0.77 -0.70 22.64
C MET A 116 1.09 -1.72 23.74
N ARG A 117 1.54 -1.25 24.92
CA ARG A 117 1.78 -2.13 26.08
C ARG A 117 0.52 -2.84 26.55
N LYS A 118 -0.65 -2.20 26.49
CA LYS A 118 -1.94 -2.84 26.83
C LYS A 118 -2.36 -3.90 25.81
N MET A 119 -2.03 -3.71 24.53
CA MET A 119 -2.30 -4.69 23.48
C MET A 119 -1.34 -5.88 23.52
N TYR A 120 -0.18 -5.76 24.18
CA TYR A 120 0.85 -6.80 24.22
C TYR A 120 0.31 -8.16 24.64
N ALA A 121 -0.48 -8.24 25.71
CA ALA A 121 -1.03 -9.51 26.20
C ALA A 121 -1.89 -10.22 25.14
N LEU A 122 -2.70 -9.46 24.39
CA LEU A 122 -3.52 -9.99 23.29
C LEU A 122 -2.67 -10.49 22.13
N ILE A 123 -1.62 -9.75 21.77
CA ILE A 123 -0.69 -10.13 20.71
C ILE A 123 0.07 -11.40 21.09
N SER A 124 0.56 -11.49 22.34
CA SER A 124 1.25 -12.67 22.85
C SER A 124 0.36 -13.90 22.83
N HIS A 125 -0.91 -13.77 23.24
CA HIS A 125 -1.86 -14.88 23.14
C HIS A 125 -2.08 -15.34 21.68
N CYS A 126 -2.22 -14.41 20.73
CA CYS A 126 -2.31 -14.77 19.31
C CYS A 126 -1.03 -15.48 18.82
N CYS A 127 0.14 -15.13 19.36
CA CYS A 127 1.41 -15.75 19.04
C CYS A 127 1.50 -17.18 19.60
N GLU A 128 1.01 -17.41 20.82
CA GLU A 128 0.91 -18.75 21.40
C GLU A 128 -0.02 -19.66 20.57
N ASP A 129 -1.20 -19.16 20.19
CA ASP A 129 -2.14 -19.89 19.31
C ASP A 129 -1.48 -20.23 17.95
N PHE A 130 -0.70 -19.30 17.39
CA PHE A 130 0.09 -19.50 16.18
C PHE A 130 1.13 -20.63 16.32
N LEU A 131 1.94 -20.58 17.38
CA LEU A 131 2.99 -21.56 17.63
C LEU A 131 2.43 -22.95 17.90
N ASN A 132 1.32 -23.04 18.64
CA ASN A 132 0.61 -24.29 18.88
C ASN A 132 0.09 -24.89 17.57
N THR A 133 -0.50 -24.07 16.70
CA THR A 133 -0.95 -24.50 15.37
C THR A 133 0.22 -25.04 14.53
N LEU A 134 1.36 -24.34 14.55
CA LEU A 134 2.55 -24.79 13.82
C LEU A 134 3.09 -26.12 14.37
N GLY A 135 3.20 -26.25 15.70
CA GLY A 135 3.63 -27.48 16.36
C GLY A 135 2.73 -28.67 16.07
N ASN A 136 1.42 -28.46 16.04
CA ASN A 136 0.44 -29.50 15.68
C ASN A 136 0.61 -29.93 14.21
N ASN A 137 0.80 -28.99 13.28
CA ASN A 137 1.00 -29.33 11.87
C ASN A 137 2.27 -30.17 11.66
N VAL A 138 3.37 -29.81 12.33
CA VAL A 138 4.62 -30.58 12.29
C VAL A 138 4.43 -31.97 12.89
N SER A 139 3.75 -32.07 14.04
CA SER A 139 3.48 -33.36 14.70
C SER A 139 2.59 -34.28 13.85
N ASN A 140 1.73 -33.70 13.02
CA ASN A 140 0.89 -34.42 12.05
C ASN A 140 1.63 -34.75 10.74
N GLY A 141 2.95 -34.57 10.68
CA GLY A 141 3.77 -34.93 9.53
C GLY A 141 3.78 -33.92 8.38
N MET A 142 3.27 -32.69 8.59
CA MET A 142 3.42 -31.63 7.59
C MET A 142 4.86 -31.10 7.60
N ASN A 143 5.60 -31.42 6.54
CA ASN A 143 6.99 -30.94 6.35
C ASN A 143 7.06 -29.60 5.61
N GLU A 144 5.94 -29.13 5.05
CA GLU A 144 5.85 -27.87 4.30
C GLU A 144 4.68 -27.04 4.81
N VAL A 145 4.90 -25.73 4.91
CA VAL A 145 3.89 -24.78 5.40
C VAL A 145 3.79 -23.56 4.48
N GLU A 146 2.57 -23.14 4.18
CA GLU A 146 2.32 -21.91 3.43
C GLU A 146 2.41 -20.69 4.38
N LEU A 147 3.61 -20.12 4.49
CA LEU A 147 3.89 -19.04 5.44
C LEU A 147 3.00 -17.80 5.24
N LYS A 148 2.68 -17.45 3.99
CA LYS A 148 1.82 -16.30 3.68
C LYS A 148 0.43 -16.45 4.30
N ARG A 149 -0.15 -17.65 4.20
CA ARG A 149 -1.46 -17.96 4.77
C ARG A 149 -1.41 -17.92 6.29
N LEU A 150 -0.42 -18.57 6.90
CA LEU A 150 -0.30 -18.65 8.36
C LEU A 150 -0.02 -17.29 9.01
N MET A 151 0.90 -16.50 8.45
CA MET A 151 1.18 -15.13 8.92
C MET A 151 0.01 -14.19 8.63
N GLY A 152 -0.72 -14.41 7.54
CA GLY A 152 -1.99 -13.74 7.26
C GLY A 152 -3.00 -13.98 8.36
N ALA A 153 -3.27 -15.25 8.70
CA ALA A 153 -4.17 -15.64 9.78
C ALA A 153 -3.75 -15.04 11.14
N TYR A 154 -2.45 -15.09 11.46
CA TYR A 154 -1.89 -14.43 12.66
C TYR A 154 -2.20 -12.94 12.71
N THR A 155 -1.92 -12.23 11.61
CA THR A 155 -2.13 -10.79 11.53
C THR A 155 -3.62 -10.46 11.68
N MET A 156 -4.49 -11.27 11.07
CA MET A 156 -5.95 -11.10 11.17
C MET A 156 -6.45 -11.32 12.60
N ASP A 157 -5.97 -12.36 13.30
CA ASP A 157 -6.33 -12.62 14.70
C ASP A 157 -5.86 -11.49 15.62
N VAL A 158 -4.64 -10.99 15.42
CA VAL A 158 -4.11 -9.84 16.16
C VAL A 158 -4.98 -8.60 15.95
N ILE A 159 -5.38 -8.31 14.70
CA ILE A 159 -6.26 -7.18 14.40
C ILE A 159 -7.64 -7.38 15.02
N ALA A 160 -8.26 -8.56 14.88
CA ALA A 160 -9.56 -8.87 15.45
C ALA A 160 -9.57 -8.72 16.97
N SER A 161 -8.53 -9.25 17.63
CA SER A 161 -8.38 -9.20 19.08
C SER A 161 -8.12 -7.77 19.58
N CYS A 162 -7.15 -7.06 18.99
CA CYS A 162 -6.77 -5.73 19.48
C CYS A 162 -7.78 -4.64 19.10
N ALA A 163 -8.34 -4.68 17.89
CA ALA A 163 -9.20 -3.60 17.38
C ALA A 163 -10.68 -3.84 17.67
N PHE A 164 -11.12 -5.10 17.73
CA PHE A 164 -12.54 -5.45 17.88
C PHE A 164 -12.85 -6.28 19.14
N ALA A 165 -11.83 -6.63 19.94
CA ALA A 165 -11.98 -7.49 21.11
C ALA A 165 -12.61 -8.86 20.78
N THR A 166 -12.36 -9.37 19.56
CA THR A 166 -12.95 -10.60 19.05
C THR A 166 -11.89 -11.66 18.77
N LYS A 167 -12.10 -12.88 19.27
CA LYS A 167 -11.30 -14.06 18.90
C LYS A 167 -11.95 -14.77 17.73
N ILE A 168 -11.27 -14.83 16.60
CA ILE A 168 -11.79 -15.46 15.36
C ILE A 168 -11.11 -16.80 15.03
N ASN A 169 -9.94 -17.08 15.61
CA ASN A 169 -9.14 -18.29 15.39
C ASN A 169 -9.02 -18.64 13.89
N SER A 170 -8.45 -17.72 13.11
CA SER A 170 -8.36 -17.80 11.64
C SER A 170 -7.60 -19.03 11.13
N TYR A 171 -6.91 -19.76 12.00
CA TYR A 171 -6.21 -21.01 11.68
C TYR A 171 -7.14 -22.20 11.50
N ALA A 172 -8.19 -22.28 12.33
CA ALA A 172 -9.13 -23.38 12.35
C ALA A 172 -10.20 -23.24 11.25
N ASP A 173 -10.57 -22.00 10.91
CA ASP A 173 -11.53 -21.70 9.85
C ASP A 173 -10.92 -20.74 8.80
N PRO A 174 -10.28 -21.30 7.74
CA PRO A 174 -9.73 -20.51 6.64
C PRO A 174 -10.77 -19.66 5.90
N ASN A 175 -12.06 -20.02 5.99
CA ASN A 175 -13.17 -19.35 5.30
C ASN A 175 -13.95 -18.42 6.24
N ASN A 176 -13.38 -18.06 7.39
CA ASN A 176 -14.00 -17.11 8.30
C ASN A 176 -14.40 -15.82 7.54
N PRO A 177 -15.64 -15.32 7.69
CA PRO A 177 -16.08 -14.11 7.02
C PRO A 177 -15.13 -12.91 7.17
N PHE A 178 -14.45 -12.79 8.32
CA PHE A 178 -13.47 -11.75 8.58
C PHE A 178 -12.23 -11.86 7.68
N THR A 179 -11.67 -13.06 7.53
CA THR A 179 -10.48 -13.31 6.70
C THR A 179 -10.81 -13.28 5.21
N THR A 180 -11.94 -13.84 4.81
CA THR A 180 -12.42 -13.83 3.42
C THR A 180 -12.68 -12.40 2.94
N ASN A 181 -13.41 -11.59 3.72
CA ASN A 181 -13.69 -10.21 3.35
C ASN A 181 -12.42 -9.35 3.31
N ALA A 182 -11.50 -9.51 4.27
CA ALA A 182 -10.21 -8.80 4.25
C ALA A 182 -9.36 -9.18 3.02
N THR A 183 -9.35 -10.45 2.65
CA THR A 183 -8.61 -10.94 1.48
C THR A 183 -9.18 -10.39 0.17
N ASN A 184 -10.50 -10.28 0.07
CA ASN A 184 -11.18 -9.73 -1.11
C ASN A 184 -10.85 -8.24 -1.34
N ILE A 185 -10.63 -7.45 -0.28
CA ILE A 185 -10.18 -6.06 -0.38
C ILE A 185 -8.76 -5.99 -0.98
N SER A 186 -7.90 -6.96 -0.66
CA SER A 186 -6.50 -7.00 -1.13
C SER A 186 -6.35 -7.54 -2.56
N ASN A 187 -7.25 -8.41 -3.03
CA ASN A 187 -7.09 -9.17 -4.28
C ASN A 187 -7.91 -8.61 -5.46
N ALA A 188 -8.00 -7.29 -5.62
CA ALA A 188 -8.64 -6.71 -6.80
C ALA A 188 -7.85 -7.05 -8.09
N PRO A 189 -8.46 -7.69 -9.11
CA PRO A 189 -7.76 -8.10 -10.32
C PRO A 189 -7.23 -6.90 -11.10
N ILE A 190 -6.07 -7.07 -11.75
CA ILE A 190 -5.31 -6.01 -12.43
C ILE A 190 -6.16 -5.28 -13.48
N TRP A 191 -7.02 -5.99 -14.22
CA TRP A 191 -7.88 -5.37 -15.23
C TRP A 191 -8.94 -4.43 -14.61
N LYS A 192 -9.48 -4.74 -13.42
CA LYS A 192 -10.38 -3.83 -12.69
C LYS A 192 -9.65 -2.57 -12.26
N ARG A 193 -8.38 -2.70 -11.84
CA ARG A 193 -7.52 -1.55 -11.50
C ARG A 193 -7.22 -0.68 -12.73
N MET A 194 -6.93 -1.30 -13.87
CA MET A 194 -6.66 -0.58 -15.13
C MET A 194 -7.91 0.15 -15.64
N LEU A 195 -9.09 -0.49 -15.61
CA LEU A 195 -10.35 0.10 -16.04
C LEU A 195 -10.79 1.27 -15.16
N GLN A 196 -10.57 1.15 -13.85
CA GLN A 196 -10.76 2.27 -12.91
C GLN A 196 -9.84 3.45 -13.26
N MET A 197 -8.57 3.20 -13.60
CA MET A 197 -7.60 4.27 -13.92
C MET A 197 -7.87 5.01 -15.24
N THR A 198 -8.56 4.39 -16.20
CA THR A 198 -8.91 5.03 -17.49
C THR A 198 -10.23 5.80 -17.43
N LEU A 199 -11.07 5.55 -16.44
CA LEU A 199 -12.29 6.31 -16.21
C LEU A 199 -11.95 7.67 -15.58
N PRO A 200 -12.46 8.79 -16.11
CA PRO A 200 -12.29 10.09 -15.47
C PRO A 200 -12.86 10.03 -14.06
N THR A 201 -12.07 10.44 -13.08
CA THR A 201 -12.55 10.71 -11.72
C THR A 201 -13.52 11.89 -11.82
N PHE A 202 -14.82 11.60 -11.79
CA PHE A 202 -15.87 12.60 -11.56
C PHE A 202 -15.89 12.99 -10.09
#